data_AF-A0A1B9L3Y5-F1
#
_entry.id   AF-A0A1B9L3Y5-F1
#
_cell.length_a   1.000
_cell.length_b   1.000
_cell.length_c   1.000
_cell.angle_alpha   90.00
_cell.angle_beta   90.00
_cell.angle_gamma   90.00
#
_symmetry.space_group_name_H-M   'P 1'
#
loop_
_entity.id
_entity.type
_entity.pdbx_description
1 polymer ?
#
loop_
_entity_poly.entity_id
_entity_poly.type
_entity_poly.pdbx_seq_one_letter_code
_entity_poly.pdbx_strand_id
1 'polypeptide(L)' 'MMYLSALRAQTRNFVGKFVKNEKGVTAIEYAIVAAGVAAVVLVIFDKQNGPVKTMLTEVFSSLKNKLTATISA' A
#
# COMPACT_ATOMS: atom_id res chain seq x y z
N MET A 1 44.92 -7.64 31.12
CA MET A 1 43.48 -7.84 31.43
C MET A 1 42.51 -6.82 30.81
N MET A 2 42.98 -5.67 30.29
CA MET A 2 42.13 -4.60 29.73
C MET A 2 41.42 -4.96 28.40
N TYR A 3 41.99 -5.88 27.61
CA TYR A 3 41.42 -6.24 26.30
C TYR A 3 40.15 -7.09 26.38
N LEU A 4 40.05 -8.00 27.37
CA LEU A 4 38.86 -8.85 27.54
C LEU A 4 37.65 -8.07 28.09
N SER A 5 37.88 -7.10 28.98
CA SER A 5 36.82 -6.23 29.47
C SER A 5 36.34 -5.27 28.40
N ALA A 6 37.25 -4.74 27.58
CA ALA A 6 36.91 -3.92 26.42
C ALA A 6 36.09 -4.70 25.38
N LEU A 7 36.46 -5.96 25.10
CA LEU A 7 35.70 -6.83 24.20
C LEU A 7 34.29 -7.11 24.74
N ARG A 8 34.16 -7.50 26.02
CA ARG A 8 32.86 -7.71 26.66
C ARG A 8 32.00 -6.45 26.65
N ALA A 9 32.60 -5.28 26.89
CA ALA A 9 31.90 -4.01 26.83
C ALA A 9 31.43 -3.67 25.41
N GLN A 10 32.26 -3.91 24.39
CA GLN A 10 31.88 -3.73 22.99
C GLN A 10 30.74 -4.67 22.58
N THR A 11 30.83 -5.95 22.93
CA THR A 11 29.76 -6.93 22.65
C THR A 11 28.46 -6.54 23.36
N ARG A 12 28.51 -6.12 24.62
CA ARG A 12 27.32 -5.68 25.36
C ARG A 12 26.69 -4.42 24.74
N ASN A 13 27.52 -3.47 24.29
CA ASN A 13 27.04 -2.27 23.61
C ASN A 13 26.43 -2.59 22.23
N PHE A 14 27.01 -3.53 21.48
CA PHE A 14 26.48 -3.96 20.19
C PHE A 14 25.13 -4.65 20.34
N VAL A 15 25.02 -5.61 21.27
CA VAL A 15 23.75 -6.30 21.55
C VAL A 15 22.68 -5.33 22.04
N GLY A 16 23.04 -4.38 22.93
CA GLY A 16 22.11 -3.35 23.39
C GLY A 16 21.62 -2.45 22.26
N LYS A 17 22.51 -2.06 21.33
CA LYS A 17 22.14 -1.29 20.13
C LYS A 17 21.30 -2.10 19.14
N PHE A 18 21.55 -3.40 19.02
CA PHE A 18 20.82 -4.30 18.15
C PHE A 18 19.39 -4.55 18.65
N VAL A 19 19.22 -4.82 19.96
CA VAL A 19 17.89 -4.98 20.57
C VAL A 19 17.08 -3.68 20.50
N LYS A 20 17.76 -2.54 20.60
CA LYS A 20 17.14 -1.20 20.46
C LYS A 20 17.00 -0.74 19.01
N ASN A 21 17.34 -1.59 18.03
CA ASN A 21 17.27 -1.22 16.62
C ASN A 21 15.86 -1.46 16.08
N GLU A 22 15.02 -0.43 16.14
CA GLU A 22 13.60 -0.48 15.72
C GLU A 22 13.40 -0.30 14.20
N LYS A 23 14.49 -0.30 13.41
CA LYS A 23 14.42 -0.13 11.94
C LYS A 23 13.54 -1.18 11.23
N GLY A 24 13.32 -2.35 11.84
CA GLY A 24 12.40 -3.36 11.32
C GLY A 24 10.93 -3.11 11.68
N VAL A 25 10.66 -2.41 12.80
CA VAL A 25 9.31 -2.08 13.27
C VAL A 25 8.67 -1.05 12.34
N THR A 26 9.44 -0.07 11.90
CA THR A 26 8.95 0.92 10.94
C THR A 26 8.65 0.30 9.57
N ALA A 27 9.43 -0.69 9.12
CA ALA A 27 9.21 -1.36 7.84
C ALA A 27 7.90 -2.17 7.83
N ILE A 28 7.55 -2.86 8.92
CA ILE A 28 6.30 -3.65 8.99
C ILE A 28 5.07 -2.75 9.10
N GLU A 29 5.16 -1.59 9.77
CA GLU A 29 4.09 -0.60 9.82
C GLU A 29 3.75 -0.06 8.44
N TYR A 30 4.76 0.39 7.68
CA TYR A 30 4.55 0.85 6.31
C TYR A 30 4.07 -0.26 5.38
N ALA A 31 4.50 -1.51 5.58
CA ALA A 31 4.01 -2.64 4.81
C ALA A 31 2.50 -2.89 5.02
N ILE A 32 2.02 -2.80 6.26
CA ILE A 32 0.59 -2.95 6.58
C ILE A 32 -0.22 -1.79 5.99
N VAL A 33 0.28 -0.56 6.11
CA VAL A 33 -0.38 0.62 5.50
C VAL A 33 -0.46 0.45 3.98
N ALA A 34 0.62 0.04 3.33
CA ALA A 34 0.64 -0.20 1.89
C ALA A 34 -0.34 -1.32 1.47
N ALA A 35 -0.44 -2.41 2.25
CA ALA A 35 -1.40 -3.47 2.01
C ALA A 35 -2.85 -2.97 2.14
N GLY A 36 -3.15 -2.13 3.13
CA GLY A 36 -4.45 -1.51 3.31
C GLY A 36 -4.84 -0.61 2.12
N VAL A 37 -3.91 0.24 1.66
CA VAL A 37 -4.14 1.08 0.48
C VAL A 37 -4.35 0.22 -0.77
N ALA A 38 -3.54 -0.82 -0.97
CA ALA A 38 -3.68 -1.73 -2.10
C ALA A 38 -5.05 -2.43 -2.12
N ALA A 39 -5.56 -2.86 -0.96
CA ALA A 39 -6.88 -3.46 -0.85
C ALA A 39 -7.99 -2.51 -1.29
N VAL A 40 -7.94 -1.24 -0.86
CA VAL A 40 -8.92 -0.22 -1.28
C VAL A 40 -8.86 0.03 -2.79
N VAL A 41 -7.65 0.15 -3.36
CA VAL A 41 -7.45 0.34 -4.80
C VAL A 41 -8.01 -0.83 -5.59
N LEU A 42 -7.81 -2.07 -5.15
CA LEU A 42 -8.37 -3.26 -5.81
C LEU A 42 -9.90 -3.25 -5.85
N VAL A 43 -10.56 -2.79 -4.79
CA VAL A 43 -12.03 -2.68 -4.76
C VAL A 43 -12.52 -1.58 -5.69
N ILE A 44 -11.89 -0.40 -5.66
CA ILE A 44 -12.30 0.76 -6.49
C ILE A 44 -12.17 0.45 -7.99
N PHE A 45 -11.09 -0.24 -8.36
CA PHE A 45 -10.76 -0.58 -9.74
C PHE A 45 -11.10 -2.03 -10.10
N ASP A 46 -12.00 -2.68 -9.34
CA ASP A 46 -12.41 -4.04 -9.66
C ASP A 46 -12.96 -4.13 -11.10
N LYS A 47 -12.53 -5.19 -11.81
CA LYS A 47 -12.81 -5.36 -13.24
C LYS A 47 -14.27 -5.65 -13.54
N GLN A 48 -15.04 -6.14 -12.57
CA GLN A 48 -16.42 -6.56 -12.80
C GLN A 48 -17.39 -5.53 -12.22
N ASN A 49 -17.20 -5.16 -10.96
CA ASN A 49 -18.15 -4.38 -10.17
C ASN A 49 -17.53 -3.13 -9.53
N GLY A 50 -16.31 -2.75 -9.94
CA GLY A 50 -15.64 -1.58 -9.41
C GLY A 50 -16.41 -0.29 -9.71
N PRO A 51 -16.56 0.64 -8.74
CA PRO A 51 -17.30 1.88 -8.92
C PRO A 51 -16.80 2.71 -10.12
N VAL A 52 -15.49 2.69 -10.40
CA VAL A 52 -14.92 3.39 -11.55
C VAL A 52 -15.43 2.81 -12.87
N LYS A 53 -15.44 1.47 -13.00
CA LYS A 53 -15.96 0.81 -14.20
C LYS A 53 -17.44 1.12 -14.41
N THR A 54 -18.24 1.04 -13.34
CA THR A 54 -19.68 1.30 -13.40
C THR A 54 -19.94 2.73 -13.87
N MET A 55 -19.30 3.72 -13.23
CA MET A 55 -19.43 5.12 -13.60
C MET A 55 -19.04 5.36 -15.06
N LEU A 56 -17.89 4.84 -15.51
CA LEU A 56 -17.46 5.00 -16.91
C LEU A 56 -18.47 4.36 -17.89
N THR A 57 -18.95 3.15 -17.58
CA THR A 57 -19.92 2.44 -18.42
C THR A 57 -21.22 3.21 -18.53
N GLU A 58 -21.73 3.75 -17.43
CA GLU A 58 -22.96 4.54 -17.39
C GLU A 58 -22.83 5.84 -18.20
N VAL A 59 -21.72 6.56 -18.05
CA VAL A 59 -21.45 7.79 -18.80
C VAL A 59 -21.42 7.51 -20.30
N PHE A 60 -20.64 6.52 -20.75
CA PHE A 60 -20.54 6.19 -22.16
C PHE A 60 -21.82 5.59 -22.73
N SER A 61 -22.56 4.79 -21.95
CA SER A 61 -23.87 4.28 -22.36
C SER A 61 -24.88 5.42 -22.53
N SER A 62 -24.88 6.39 -21.62
CA SER A 62 -25.76 7.56 -21.70
C SER A 62 -25.43 8.43 -22.92
N LEU A 63 -24.15 8.64 -23.19
CA LEU A 63 -23.68 9.35 -24.38
C LEU A 63 -24.09 8.62 -25.67
N LYS A 64 -23.88 7.30 -25.74
CA LYS A 64 -24.30 6.47 -26.87
C LYS A 64 -25.80 6.61 -27.12
N ASN A 65 -26.62 6.48 -26.08
CA ASN A 65 -28.08 6.55 -26.20
C ASN A 65 -28.54 7.92 -26.72
N LYS A 66 -27.96 9.01 -26.19
CA LYS A 66 -28.26 10.37 -26.67
C LYS A 66 -27.87 10.55 -28.13
N LEU A 67 -26.66 10.11 -28.51
CA LEU A 67 -26.17 10.24 -29.88
C LEU A 67 -27.03 9.44 -30.86
N THR A 68 -27.37 8.18 -30.52
CA THR A 68 -28.25 7.35 -31.35
C THR A 68 -29.61 8.01 -31.53
N ALA A 69 -30.21 8.53 -30.45
CA ALA A 69 -31.50 9.24 -30.51
C ALA A 69 -31.44 10.46 -31.45
N THR A 70 -30.36 11.26 -31.38
CA THR A 70 -30.18 12.43 -32.25
C THR A 70 -29.97 12.06 -33.71
N ILE A 71 -29.26 10.97 -34.01
CA ILE A 71 -29.03 10.52 -35.40
C ILE A 71 -30.28 9.88 -36.01
N SER A 72 -31.13 9.25 -35.19
CA SER A 72 -32.35 8.58 -35.64
C SER A 72 -33.59 9.50 -35.73
N ALA A 73 -33.49 10.74 -35.23
CA ALA A 73 -34.54 11.75 -35.27
C ALA A 73 -34.37 12.68 -36.48
#